data_AF-A0A5N4A085-F1
#
_entry.id   AF-A0A5N4A085-F1
#
_cell.length_a   1.000
_cell.length_b   1.000
_cell.length_c   1.000
_cell.angle_alpha   90.00
_cell.angle_beta   90.00
_cell.angle_gamma   90.00
#
_symmetry.space_group_name_H-M   'P 1'
#
loop_
_entity.id
_entity.type
_entity.pdbx_description
1 polymer ?
#
loop_
_entity_poly.entity_id
_entity_poly.type
_entity_poly.pdbx_seq_one_letter_code
_entity_poly.pdbx_strand_id
1 'polypeptide(L)'
;TRHTHWKEALPTVRFAMNSENHLNLGFTPVYLMFGRELRTPGEVQRDLCQIITPHLEQMANILEMTREHYEMTQDQVKKTVPYTKD
;
A
#
# COMPACT_ATOMS: atom_id res chain seq x y z
N THR A 1 1.90 29.52 -22.12
CA THR A 1 2.03 30.35 -20.90
C THR A 1 0.86 30.11 -19.95
N ARG A 2 0.89 29.03 -19.15
CA ARG A 2 -0.16 28.69 -18.16
C ARG A 2 -0.05 29.52 -16.86
N HIS A 3 0.25 30.81 -16.96
CA HIS A 3 0.45 31.68 -15.78
C HIS A 3 -0.85 32.35 -15.27
N THR A 4 -1.99 32.11 -15.90
CA THR A 4 -3.28 32.75 -15.57
C THR A 4 -4.12 32.00 -14.54
N HIS A 5 -3.78 30.75 -14.20
CA HIS A 5 -4.57 29.89 -13.31
C HIS A 5 -4.14 29.98 -11.83
N TRP A 6 -3.46 31.07 -11.43
CA TRP A 6 -2.97 31.24 -10.06
C TRP A 6 -4.06 31.05 -9.00
N LYS A 7 -5.27 31.54 -9.28
CA LYS A 7 -6.42 31.40 -8.38
C LYS A 7 -6.77 29.94 -8.07
N GLU A 8 -6.59 29.05 -9.04
CA GLU A 8 -6.85 27.60 -8.89
C GLU A 8 -5.74 26.90 -8.09
N ALA A 9 -4.51 27.43 -8.12
CA ALA A 9 -3.39 26.90 -7.37
C ALA A 9 -3.38 27.35 -5.89
N LEU A 10 -4.09 28.42 -5.53
CA LEU A 10 -4.11 28.97 -4.17
C LEU A 10 -4.45 27.94 -3.08
N PRO A 11 -5.46 27.07 -3.23
CA PRO A 11 -5.75 26.04 -2.23
C PRO A 11 -4.57 25.08 -2.03
N THR A 12 -3.92 24.66 -3.10
CA THR A 12 -2.75 23.76 -3.06
C THR A 12 -1.56 24.43 -2.39
N VAL A 13 -1.28 25.69 -2.72
CA VAL A 13 -0.20 26.46 -2.07
C VAL A 13 -0.48 26.63 -0.58
N ARG A 14 -1.72 26.98 -0.21
CA ARG A 14 -2.13 27.09 1.20
C ARG A 14 -1.96 25.76 1.93
N PHE A 15 -2.31 24.65 1.30
CA PHE A 15 -2.12 23.32 1.90
C PHE A 15 -0.64 23.04 2.13
N ALA A 16 0.21 23.24 1.13
CA ALA A 16 1.65 23.01 1.23
C ALA A 16 2.28 23.87 2.34
N MET A 17 2.02 25.18 2.34
CA MET A 17 2.57 26.10 3.35
C MET A 17 2.15 25.76 4.78
N ASN A 18 0.92 25.26 4.99
CA ASN A 18 0.45 24.92 6.34
C ASN A 18 0.92 23.55 6.82
N SER A 19 1.35 22.67 5.91
CA SER A 19 1.75 21.29 6.22
C SER A 19 3.27 21.11 6.28
N GLU A 20 4.04 22.11 5.84
CA GLU A 20 5.50 22.09 5.94
C GLU A 20 5.97 22.54 7.32
N ASN A 21 7.08 21.93 7.76
CA ASN A 21 7.67 22.24 9.05
C ASN A 21 8.41 23.57 8.98
N HIS A 22 8.11 24.49 9.89
CA HIS A 22 8.78 25.77 9.93
C HIS A 22 10.15 25.64 10.62
N LEU A 23 11.23 26.05 9.92
CA LEU A 23 12.63 25.83 10.35
C LEU A 23 12.93 26.25 11.79
N ASN A 24 12.43 27.41 12.23
CA ASN A 24 12.70 27.94 13.57
C ASN A 24 11.80 27.36 14.67
N LEU A 25 10.61 26.88 14.31
CA LEU A 25 9.60 26.44 15.28
C LEU A 25 9.65 24.92 15.46
N GLY A 26 10.10 24.17 14.45
CA GLY A 26 10.13 22.71 14.47
C GLY A 26 8.74 22.06 14.39
N PHE A 27 7.68 22.85 14.29
CA PHE A 27 6.31 22.40 14.07
C PHE A 27 5.71 22.99 12.79
N THR A 28 4.72 22.29 12.23
CA THR A 28 3.92 22.80 11.11
C THR A 28 2.96 23.89 11.59
N PRO A 29 2.64 24.89 10.77
CA PRO A 29 1.64 25.90 11.12
C PRO A 29 0.27 25.30 11.48
N VAL A 30 -0.14 24.21 10.81
CA VAL A 30 -1.41 23.55 11.09
C VAL A 30 -1.43 22.87 12.45
N TYR A 31 -0.30 22.30 12.89
CA TYR A 31 -0.17 21.72 14.22
C TYR A 31 -0.37 22.78 15.30
N LEU A 32 0.21 23.97 15.13
CA LEU A 32 0.05 25.08 16.08
C LEU A 32 -1.40 25.59 16.15
N MET A 33 -2.12 25.58 15.03
CA MET A 33 -3.51 26.07 14.99
C MET A 33 -4.53 25.08 15.54
N PHE A 34 -4.37 23.79 15.26
CA PHE A 34 -5.40 22.77 15.54
C PHE A 34 -4.95 21.67 16.49
N GLY A 35 -3.70 21.70 16.95
CA GLY A 35 -3.13 20.69 17.85
C GLY A 35 -2.92 19.30 17.21
N ARG A 36 -3.01 19.19 15.89
CA ARG A 36 -2.81 17.93 15.15
C ARG A 36 -2.17 18.18 13.79
N GLU A 37 -1.37 17.22 13.34
CA GLU A 37 -0.79 17.23 11.99
C GLU A 37 -1.84 16.89 10.93
N LEU A 38 -1.69 17.49 9.74
CA LEU A 38 -2.47 17.10 8.56
C LEU A 38 -1.94 15.80 8.00
N ARG A 39 -2.84 14.88 7.65
CA ARG A 39 -2.48 13.73 6.82
C ARG A 39 -2.64 14.08 5.35
N THR A 40 -1.57 13.88 4.60
CA THR A 40 -1.54 13.98 3.15
C THR A 40 -2.18 12.74 2.52
N PRO A 41 -2.73 12.84 1.29
CA PRO A 41 -3.24 11.66 0.57
C PRO A 41 -2.19 10.56 0.40
N GLY A 42 -0.91 10.93 0.27
CA GLY A 42 0.19 9.98 0.16
C GLY A 42 0.44 9.18 1.43
N GLU A 43 0.29 9.79 2.60
CA GLU A 43 0.37 9.08 3.90
C GLU A 43 -0.81 8.13 4.07
N VAL A 44 -2.03 8.54 3.73
CA VAL A 44 -3.21 7.67 3.77
C VAL A 44 -3.03 6.45 2.86
N GLN A 45 -2.51 6.65 1.64
CA GLN A 45 -2.23 5.55 0.72
C GLN A 45 -1.15 4.61 1.27
N ARG A 46 -0.10 5.15 1.89
CA ARG A 46 0.97 4.36 2.51
C ARG A 46 0.43 3.50 3.66
N ASP A 47 -0.36 4.10 4.56
CA ASP A 47 -0.99 3.40 5.69
C ASP A 47 -1.85 2.24 5.19
N LEU A 48 -2.62 2.46 4.12
CA LEU A 48 -3.45 1.42 3.52
C LEU A 48 -2.61 0.28 2.92
N CYS A 49 -1.55 0.61 2.18
CA CYS A 49 -0.64 -0.40 1.63
C CYS A 49 0.06 -1.21 2.73
N GLN A 50 0.41 -0.60 3.87
CA GLN A 50 0.98 -1.33 5.00
C GLN A 50 0.05 -2.39 5.58
N ILE A 51 -1.27 -2.20 5.47
CA ILE A 51 -2.27 -3.17 5.93
C ILE A 51 -2.54 -4.23 4.86
N ILE A 52 -2.72 -3.82 3.61
CA ILE A 52 -3.14 -4.72 2.53
C ILE A 52 -2.00 -5.63 2.06
N THR A 53 -0.79 -5.09 1.88
CA THR A 53 0.36 -5.85 1.36
C THR A 53 0.65 -7.15 2.13
N PRO A 54 0.75 -7.17 3.47
CA PRO A 54 1.03 -8.41 4.19
C PRO A 54 -0.10 -9.44 4.06
N HIS A 55 -1.36 -8.99 3.91
CA HIS A 55 -2.48 -9.91 3.69
C HIS A 55 -2.40 -10.56 2.31
N LEU A 56 -2.02 -9.79 1.28
CA LEU A 56 -1.79 -10.33 -0.07
C LEU A 56 -0.62 -11.31 -0.10
N GLU A 57 0.47 -11.02 0.61
CA GLU A 57 1.61 -11.95 0.75
C GLU A 57 1.19 -13.24 1.45
N GLN A 58 0.41 -13.16 2.53
CA GLN A 58 -0.12 -14.33 3.21
C GLN A 58 -0.99 -15.18 2.28
N MET A 59 -1.88 -14.56 1.50
CA MET A 59 -2.71 -15.25 0.52
C MET A 59 -1.87 -15.94 -0.55
N ALA A 60 -0.84 -15.26 -1.07
CA ALA A 60 0.08 -15.84 -2.04
C ALA A 60 0.80 -17.08 -1.49
N ASN A 61 1.31 -17.01 -0.25
CA ASN A 61 1.95 -18.15 0.42
C ASN A 61 0.97 -19.33 0.60
N ILE A 62 -0.28 -19.07 0.97
CA ILE A 62 -1.30 -20.13 1.10
C ILE A 62 -1.57 -20.80 -0.24
N LEU A 63 -1.69 -20.02 -1.31
CA LEU A 63 -1.90 -20.55 -2.66
C LEU A 63 -0.71 -21.39 -3.12
N GLU A 64 0.51 -20.96 -2.81
CA GLU A 64 1.73 -21.73 -3.10
C GLU A 64 1.75 -23.06 -2.35
N MET A 65 1.52 -23.05 -1.03
CA MET A 65 1.43 -24.28 -0.23
C MET A 65 0.33 -25.22 -0.73
N THR A 66 -0.82 -24.67 -1.15
CA THR A 66 -1.93 -25.46 -1.70
C THR A 66 -1.55 -26.12 -3.02
N ARG A 67 -0.85 -25.40 -3.89
CA ARG A 67 -0.32 -25.93 -5.16
C ARG A 67 0.67 -27.06 -4.91
N GLU A 68 1.65 -26.85 -4.02
CA GLU A 68 2.65 -27.87 -3.67
C GLU A 68 1.99 -29.15 -3.11
N HIS A 69 1.00 -28.99 -2.22
CA HIS A 69 0.26 -30.12 -1.67
C HIS A 69 -0.51 -30.89 -2.76
N TYR A 70 -1.12 -30.19 -3.71
CA TYR A 70 -1.80 -30.80 -4.84
C TYR A 70 -0.84 -31.58 -5.74
N GLU A 71 0.31 -31.00 -6.08
CA GLU A 71 1.36 -31.64 -6.88
C GLU A 71 1.88 -32.92 -6.20
N MET A 72 2.16 -32.85 -4.90
CA MET A 72 2.61 -34.00 -4.12
C MET A 72 1.55 -35.11 -4.07
N THR A 73 0.28 -34.76 -3.87
CA THR A 73 -0.83 -35.74 -3.88
C THR A 73 -0.97 -36.39 -5.25
N GLN A 74 -0.89 -35.60 -6.33
CA GLN A 74 -0.97 -36.09 -7.70
C GLN A 74 0.17 -37.06 -8.02
N ASP A 75 1.39 -36.76 -7.61
CA ASP A 75 2.55 -37.63 -7.83
C ASP A 75 2.46 -38.94 -7.06
N GLN A 76 1.87 -38.93 -5.86
CA GLN A 76 1.59 -40.16 -5.11
C GLN A 76 0.58 -41.05 -5.86
N VAL A 77 -0.50 -40.47 -6.38
CA VAL A 77 -1.51 -41.21 -7.15
C VAL A 77 -0.91 -41.80 -8.43
N LYS A 78 -0.07 -41.07 -9.16
CA LYS A 78 0.59 -41.59 -10.37
C LYS A 78 1.51 -42.80 -10.08
N LYS A 79 2.10 -42.87 -8.88
CA LYS A 79 2.98 -43.98 -8.47
C LYS A 79 2.20 -45.22 -8.03
N THR A 80 1.00 -45.06 -7.48
CA THR A 80 0.20 -46.17 -6.94
C THR A 80 -0.67 -46.87 -7.98
N VAL A 81 -0.92 -46.24 -9.14
CA VAL A 81 -1.66 -46.87 -10.24
C VAL A 81 -0.69 -47.70 -11.09
N PRO A 82 -0.75 -49.05 -11.07
CA PRO A 82 0.07 -49.88 -11.94
C PRO A 82 -0.33 -49.65 -13.40
N TYR A 83 0.66 -49.47 -14.28
CA TYR A 83 0.47 -49.38 -15.72
C TYR A 83 -0.15 -50.70 -16.23
N THR A 84 -1.47 -50.74 -16.38
CA THR A 84 -2.15 -51.80 -17.13
C THR A 84 -1.95 -51.49 -18.61
N LYS A 85 -0.96 -52.15 -19.22
CA LYS A 85 -0.89 -52.25 -20.68
C LYS A 85 -1.90 -53.31 -21.11
N ASP A 86 -2.98 -52.85 -21.72
CA ASP A 86 -3.90 -53.69 -22.50
C ASP A 86 -3.19 -54.25 -23.75
#